data_AF-B0R4L4-F1
#
_entry.id   AF-B0R4L4-F1
#
_cell.length_a   1.000
_cell.length_b   1.000
_cell.length_c   1.000
_cell.angle_alpha   90.00
_cell.angle_beta   90.00
_cell.angle_gamma   90.00
#
_symmetry.space_group_name_H-M   'P 1'
#
loop_
_entity.id
_entity.type
_entity.pdbx_description
1 polymer ?
#
loop_
_entity_poly.entity_id
_entity_poly.type
_entity_poly.pdbx_seq_one_letter_code
_entity_poly.pdbx_strand_id
1 'polypeptide(L)'
;MLLAVNGNSKNKRHNKPSSSTKECPDCGWHNHQANNNCVDCGETFPDRADHQQTNHSKYICQNCGWQNPRSNNYCMDCGDVLNE
;
A
#
# COMPACT_ATOMS: atom_id res chain seq x y z
N MET A 1 52.46 -9.29 22.54
CA MET A 1 51.85 -8.49 21.45
C MET A 1 50.59 -7.87 22.02
N LEU A 2 50.54 -6.53 22.08
CA LEU A 2 49.56 -5.75 22.83
C LEU A 2 48.17 -5.75 22.14
N LEU A 3 47.16 -6.11 22.94
CA LEU A 3 45.90 -5.41 23.22
C LEU A 3 44.79 -5.22 22.16
N ALA A 4 43.62 -5.70 22.60
CA ALA A 4 42.33 -5.01 22.67
C ALA A 4 41.35 -5.03 21.49
N VAL A 5 40.22 -5.69 21.81
CA VAL A 5 38.85 -5.54 21.31
C VAL A 5 38.42 -4.10 20.99
N ASN A 6 37.51 -3.95 20.02
CA ASN A 6 36.31 -3.08 20.01
C ASN A 6 35.82 -2.99 18.55
N GLY A 7 34.56 -3.28 18.21
CA GLY A 7 33.37 -2.73 18.85
C GLY A 7 32.81 -1.63 17.92
N ASN A 8 31.74 -1.99 17.21
CA ASN A 8 30.74 -1.16 16.52
C ASN A 8 31.03 0.35 16.33
N SER A 9 31.11 0.81 15.09
CA SER A 9 30.96 2.23 14.73
C SER A 9 29.93 2.42 13.60
N LYS A 10 28.68 2.02 13.85
CA LYS A 10 27.52 2.60 13.18
C LYS A 10 27.21 3.95 13.82
N ASN A 11 28.02 4.96 13.50
CA ASN A 11 27.80 6.33 13.97
C ASN A 11 27.69 7.29 12.78
N LYS A 12 26.49 7.45 12.26
CA LYS A 12 26.07 8.68 11.59
C LYS A 12 24.74 9.11 12.18
N ARG A 13 24.84 9.93 13.24
CA ARG A 13 23.76 10.79 13.68
C ARG A 13 23.50 11.80 12.57
N HIS A 14 22.38 11.66 11.86
CA HIS A 14 21.75 12.78 11.19
C HIS A 14 20.27 12.77 11.51
N ASN A 15 19.82 13.92 11.95
CA ASN A 15 18.47 14.27 12.33
C ASN A 15 17.48 13.93 11.20
N LYS A 16 16.37 13.29 11.56
CA LYS A 16 15.33 12.76 10.67
C LYS A 16 14.69 13.91 9.85
N PRO A 17 14.47 13.72 8.55
CA PRO A 17 13.11 13.79 8.01
C PRO A 17 12.65 12.36 7.82
N SER A 18 11.44 12.04 8.27
CA SER A 18 10.84 10.72 8.11
C SER A 18 10.44 10.47 6.66
N SER A 19 11.39 10.47 5.73
CA SER A 19 11.18 9.90 4.41
C SER A 19 11.44 8.41 4.53
N SER A 20 10.40 7.65 4.88
CA SER A 20 10.45 6.21 4.68
C SER A 20 10.77 5.94 3.22
N THR A 21 11.83 5.17 2.97
CA THR A 21 12.26 4.73 1.65
C THR A 21 12.23 3.21 1.63
N LYS A 22 11.85 2.63 0.49
CA LYS A 22 11.83 1.20 0.25
C LYS A 22 12.71 0.84 -0.93
N GLU A 23 13.34 -0.33 -0.86
CA GLU A 23 14.18 -0.86 -1.93
C GLU A 23 13.32 -1.68 -2.90
N CYS A 24 13.56 -1.53 -4.20
CA CYS A 24 12.92 -2.36 -5.22
C CYS A 24 13.43 -3.80 -5.15
N PRO A 25 12.55 -4.82 -5.00
CA PRO A 25 12.99 -6.22 -4.93
C PRO A 25 13.53 -6.76 -6.27
N ASP A 26 13.21 -6.11 -7.38
CA ASP A 26 13.64 -6.53 -8.72
C ASP A 26 15.01 -5.91 -9.13
N CYS A 27 15.18 -4.61 -8.93
CA CYS A 27 16.39 -3.89 -9.38
C CYS A 27 17.26 -3.28 -8.26
N GLY A 28 16.82 -3.29 -7.00
CA GLY A 28 17.55 -2.70 -5.87
C GLY A 28 17.47 -1.17 -5.76
N TRP A 29 16.72 -0.49 -6.64
CA TRP A 29 16.60 0.97 -6.59
C TRP A 29 15.86 1.46 -5.34
N HIS A 30 16.39 2.50 -4.70
CA HIS A 30 15.79 3.10 -3.51
C HIS A 30 14.69 4.09 -3.90
N ASN A 31 13.47 3.78 -3.49
CA ASN A 31 12.26 4.53 -3.81
C ASN A 31 11.67 5.17 -2.54
N HIS A 32 10.85 6.21 -2.71
CA HIS A 32 10.01 6.71 -1.61
C HIS A 32 8.96 5.65 -1.25
N GLN A 33 8.62 5.50 0.05
CA GLN A 33 7.58 4.57 0.50
C GLN A 33 6.23 4.82 -0.18
N ALA A 34 5.99 6.09 -0.56
CA ALA A 34 4.78 6.53 -1.23
C ALA A 34 4.65 6.06 -2.69
N ASN A 35 5.73 5.60 -3.33
CA ASN A 35 5.70 5.17 -4.73
C ASN A 35 4.96 3.83 -4.87
N ASN A 36 4.11 3.71 -5.90
CA ASN A 36 3.41 2.46 -6.22
C ASN A 36 4.28 1.51 -7.02
N ASN A 37 5.16 2.06 -7.85
CA ASN A 37 6.08 1.36 -8.73
C ASN A 37 7.50 1.89 -8.55
N CYS A 38 8.47 1.09 -8.96
CA CYS A 38 9.86 1.49 -9.03
C CYS A 38 10.02 2.57 -10.10
N VAL A 39 10.62 3.71 -9.76
CA VAL A 39 10.85 4.80 -10.71
C VAL A 39 11.94 4.49 -11.74
N ASP A 40 12.71 3.42 -11.51
CA ASP A 40 13.81 3.00 -12.38
C ASP A 40 13.36 1.88 -13.32
N CYS A 41 12.95 0.71 -12.79
CA CYS A 41 12.57 -0.44 -13.61
C CYS A 41 11.06 -0.60 -13.87
N GLY A 42 10.21 0.19 -13.19
CA GLY A 42 8.75 0.11 -13.34
C GLY A 42 8.04 -0.98 -12.53
N GLU A 43 8.77 -1.84 -11.81
CA GLU A 43 8.20 -2.93 -11.01
C GLU A 43 7.20 -2.44 -9.96
N THR A 44 6.06 -3.11 -9.82
CA THR A 44 5.02 -2.72 -8.86
C THR A 44 5.36 -3.26 -7.47
N PHE A 45 5.30 -2.40 -6.45
CA PHE A 45 5.60 -2.83 -5.09
C PHE A 45 4.45 -3.67 -4.48
N PRO A 46 4.75 -4.81 -3.84
CA PRO A 46 3.73 -5.71 -3.28
C PRO A 46 2.95 -5.07 -2.11
N ASP A 47 3.58 -4.16 -1.35
CA ASP A 47 2.98 -3.51 -0.17
C ASP A 47 1.71 -2.69 -0.47
N ARG A 48 1.40 -2.41 -1.74
CA ARG A 48 0.14 -1.73 -2.13
C ARG A 48 -0.77 -2.57 -3.00
N ALA A 49 -0.39 -3.80 -3.36
CA ALA A 49 -1.33 -4.75 -3.95
C ALA A 49 -2.51 -5.04 -2.99
N ASP A 50 -2.28 -4.92 -1.67
CA ASP A 50 -3.30 -5.09 -0.62
C ASP A 50 -4.12 -3.84 -0.28
N HIS A 51 -3.88 -2.69 -0.94
CA HIS A 51 -4.79 -1.54 -0.80
C HIS A 51 -5.97 -1.56 -1.77
N GLN A 52 -6.11 -2.61 -2.60
CA GLN A 52 -7.43 -2.95 -3.13
C GLN A 52 -8.23 -3.65 -2.03
N GLN A 53 -8.71 -2.87 -1.07
CA GLN A 53 -10.07 -2.92 -0.51
C GLN A 53 -10.87 -4.22 -0.78
N THR A 54 -10.42 -5.39 -0.31
CA THR A 54 -11.18 -6.66 -0.48
C THR A 54 -12.23 -6.89 0.61
N ASN A 55 -12.53 -5.87 1.40
CA ASN A 55 -13.68 -5.86 2.31
C ASN A 55 -14.83 -4.97 1.81
N HIS A 56 -15.05 -4.92 0.49
CA HIS A 56 -16.36 -4.50 -0.01
C HIS A 56 -17.36 -5.61 0.32
N SER A 57 -17.90 -5.59 1.53
CA SER A 57 -19.19 -6.23 1.79
C SER A 57 -20.13 -5.77 0.67
N LYS A 58 -20.58 -6.68 -0.18
CA LYS A 58 -21.42 -6.32 -1.31
C LYS A 58 -22.86 -6.21 -0.81
N TYR A 59 -23.57 -5.15 -1.20
CA TYR A 59 -24.97 -4.96 -0.88
C TYR A 59 -25.83 -5.48 -2.05
N ILE A 60 -26.78 -6.37 -1.76
CA ILE A 60 -27.72 -6.87 -2.76
C ILE A 60 -28.93 -5.94 -2.79
N CYS A 61 -29.18 -5.35 -3.95
CA CYS A 61 -30.37 -4.51 -4.16
C CYS A 61 -31.63 -5.35 -3.91
N GLN A 62 -32.49 -4.90 -3.00
CA GLN A 62 -33.73 -5.60 -2.67
C GLN A 62 -34.79 -5.49 -3.78
N ASN A 63 -34.65 -4.53 -4.70
CA ASN A 63 -35.59 -4.37 -5.82
C ASN A 63 -35.26 -5.27 -7.03
N CYS A 64 -34.00 -5.29 -7.50
CA CYS A 64 -33.63 -6.07 -8.69
C CYS A 64 -32.67 -7.24 -8.44
N GLY A 65 -32.13 -7.39 -7.22
CA GLY A 65 -31.18 -8.46 -6.89
C GLY A 65 -29.74 -8.20 -7.34
N TRP A 66 -29.45 -7.05 -7.98
CA TRP A 66 -28.09 -6.73 -8.41
C TRP A 66 -27.15 -6.57 -7.22
N GLN A 67 -25.92 -7.07 -7.38
CA GLN A 67 -24.89 -6.98 -6.37
C GLN A 67 -24.07 -5.69 -6.52
N ASN A 68 -24.27 -4.77 -5.60
CA ASN A 68 -23.66 -3.44 -5.60
C ASN A 68 -22.50 -3.34 -4.60
N PRO A 69 -21.47 -2.52 -4.85
CA PRO A 69 -20.51 -2.12 -3.83
C PRO A 69 -21.23 -1.37 -2.70
N ARG A 70 -20.87 -1.62 -1.42
CA ARG A 70 -21.45 -0.88 -0.28
C ARG A 70 -21.05 0.61 -0.23
N SER A 71 -20.12 1.03 -1.06
CA SER A 71 -19.82 2.45 -1.30
C SER A 71 -20.88 3.16 -2.14
N ASN A 72 -21.81 2.43 -2.77
CA ASN A 72 -22.83 3.03 -3.64
C ASN A 72 -24.09 3.35 -2.85
N ASN A 73 -24.65 4.54 -3.11
CA ASN A 73 -25.92 4.98 -2.52
C ASN A 73 -27.14 4.54 -3.35
N TYR A 74 -26.93 4.10 -4.58
CA TYR A 74 -27.98 3.65 -5.50
C TYR A 74 -27.52 2.43 -6.31
N CYS A 75 -28.49 1.67 -6.79
CA CYS A 75 -28.26 0.49 -7.59
C CYS A 75 -27.74 0.90 -8.96
N MET A 76 -26.62 0.32 -9.38
CA MET A 76 -26.05 0.60 -10.70
C MET A 76 -26.85 0.00 -11.86
N ASP A 77 -27.75 -0.96 -11.57
CA ASP A 77 -28.58 -1.64 -12.56
C ASP A 77 -29.95 -0.96 -12.70
N CYS A 78 -30.70 -0.82 -11.60
CA CYS A 78 -32.06 -0.28 -11.64
C CYS A 78 -32.20 1.18 -11.16
N GLY A 79 -31.16 1.79 -10.60
CA GLY A 79 -31.18 3.17 -10.11
C GLY A 79 -31.84 3.39 -8.75
N ASP A 80 -32.42 2.35 -8.13
CA ASP A 80 -33.05 2.47 -6.82
C ASP A 80 -32.04 2.77 -5.70
N VAL A 81 -32.50 3.49 -4.67
CA VAL A 81 -31.67 3.80 -3.50
C VAL A 81 -31.36 2.51 -2.72
N LEU A 82 -30.09 2.32 -2.36
CA LEU A 82 -29.63 1.22 -1.52
C LEU A 82 -29.69 1.68 -0.06
N ASN A 83 -30.84 1.50 0.58
CA ASN A 83 -31.00 1.79 2.01
C ASN A 83 -30.44 0.61 2.83
N GLU A 84 -29.60 0.89 3.82
CA GLU A 84 -29.10 -0.12 4.77
C GLU A 84 -30.19 -0.74 5.64
#